data_AF-A0A7W5E8Y5-F1
#
_entry.id   AF-A0A7W5E8Y5-F1
#
_cell.length_a   1.000
_cell.length_b   1.000
_cell.length_c   1.000
_cell.angle_alpha   90.00
_cell.angle_beta   90.00
_cell.angle_gamma   90.00
#
_symmetry.space_group_name_H-M   'P 1'
#
loop_
_entity.id
_entity.type
_entity.pdbx_description
1 polymer ?
#
loop_
_entity_poly.entity_id
_entity_poly.type
_entity_poly.pdbx_seq_one_letter_code
_entity_poly.pdbx_strand_id
1 'polypeptide(L)'
;MNTTLIIFVALYLLGTLGLGMWAGTRIKNTSDFAVAGRSLPLIMVITTTFATWFGAETVMGVPAKFVQGGLNAVIEDPFGAGTCLILVGLFFATKLYKLNLLTIGDYYRQRYGKGIEVFCSVAIILSYLG
;
A
#
# COMPACT_ATOMS: atom_id res chain seq x y z
N MET A 1 -9.34 -19.35 -26.30
CA MET A 1 -8.90 -18.93 -24.95
C MET A 1 -8.56 -20.21 -24.20
N ASN A 2 -7.28 -20.44 -23.91
CA ASN A 2 -6.79 -21.76 -23.50
C ASN A 2 -7.30 -22.12 -22.10
N THR A 3 -8.05 -23.21 -21.98
CA THR A 3 -8.70 -23.67 -20.73
C THR A 3 -7.73 -23.74 -19.55
N THR A 4 -6.46 -24.06 -19.82
CA THR A 4 -5.35 -24.05 -18.88
C THR A 4 -5.16 -22.71 -18.15
N LEU A 5 -5.24 -21.58 -18.85
CA LEU A 5 -5.07 -20.26 -18.24
C LEU A 5 -6.21 -19.93 -17.29
N ILE A 6 -7.44 -20.27 -17.68
CA ILE A 6 -8.63 -20.05 -16.86
C ILE A 6 -8.51 -20.84 -15.56
N ILE A 7 -8.05 -22.09 -15.63
CA ILE A 7 -7.84 -22.94 -14.45
C ILE A 7 -6.80 -22.33 -13.50
N PHE A 8 -5.67 -21.83 -14.01
CA PHE A 8 -4.66 -21.17 -13.17
C PHE A 8 -5.18 -19.90 -12.50
N VAL A 9 -5.93 -19.07 -13.23
CA VAL A 9 -6.54 -17.86 -12.66
C VAL A 9 -7.57 -18.22 -11.60
N ALA A 10 -8.43 -19.22 -11.85
CA ALA A 10 -9.41 -19.66 -10.88
C ALA A 10 -8.75 -20.21 -9.61
N LEU A 11 -7.69 -21.01 -9.74
CA LEU A 11 -6.91 -21.53 -8.60
C LEU A 11 -6.27 -20.40 -7.78
N TYR A 12 -5.69 -19.40 -8.44
CA TYR A 12 -5.10 -18.24 -7.78
C TYR A 12 -6.15 -17.44 -6.99
N LEU A 13 -7.31 -17.18 -7.60
CA LEU A 13 -8.41 -16.47 -6.95
C LEU A 13 -8.97 -17.26 -5.75
N LEU A 14 -9.20 -18.57 -5.90
CA LEU A 14 -9.67 -19.40 -4.81
C LEU A 14 -8.65 -19.49 -3.67
N GLY A 15 -7.36 -19.58 -3.99
CA GLY A 15 -6.28 -19.58 -3.01
C GLY A 15 -6.20 -18.27 -2.23
N THR A 16 -6.26 -17.13 -2.91
CA THR A 16 -6.24 -15.80 -2.26
C THR A 16 -7.50 -15.56 -1.42
N LEU A 17 -8.68 -15.95 -1.90
CA LEU A 17 -9.92 -15.90 -1.12
C LEU A 17 -9.87 -16.80 0.11
N GLY A 18 -9.35 -18.02 -0.01
CA GLY A 18 -9.18 -18.95 1.10
C GLY A 18 -8.27 -18.40 2.20
N LEU A 19 -7.13 -17.83 1.80
CA LEU A 19 -6.21 -17.15 2.73
C LEU A 19 -6.86 -15.92 3.37
N GLY A 20 -7.63 -15.14 2.62
CA GLY A 20 -8.36 -13.97 3.12
C GLY A 20 -9.42 -14.34 4.15
N MET A 21 -10.22 -15.39 3.90
CA MET A 21 -11.21 -15.90 4.86
C MET A 21 -10.55 -16.44 6.13
N TRP A 22 -9.45 -17.18 5.99
CA TRP A 22 -8.70 -17.70 7.12
C TRP A 22 -8.08 -16.58 7.96
N ALA A 23 -7.47 -15.58 7.34
CA ALA A 23 -6.96 -14.41 8.02
C ALA A 23 -8.09 -13.61 8.71
N GLY A 24 -9.25 -13.49 8.05
CA GLY A 24 -10.46 -12.87 8.59
C GLY A 24 -10.93 -13.50 9.90
N THR A 25 -10.82 -14.83 10.04
CA THR A 25 -11.21 -15.51 11.28
C THR A 25 -10.31 -15.20 12.49
N ARG A 26 -9.12 -14.62 12.26
CA ARG A 26 -8.15 -14.25 13.31
C ARG A 26 -8.27 -12.80 13.78
N ILE A 27 -9.01 -11.96 13.05
CA ILE A 27 -9.14 -10.52 13.32
C ILE A 27 -10.28 -10.30 14.32
N LYS A 28 -9.97 -9.69 15.47
CA LYS A 28 -10.96 -9.42 16.53
C LYS A 28 -11.27 -7.93 16.72
N ASN A 29 -10.36 -7.04 16.32
CA ASN A 29 -10.50 -5.59 16.48
C ASN A 29 -10.02 -4.81 15.25
N THR A 30 -10.50 -3.58 15.07
CA THR A 30 -10.10 -2.67 13.98
C THR A 30 -8.60 -2.39 13.95
N SER A 31 -7.92 -2.36 15.11
CA SER A 31 -6.47 -2.23 15.21
C SER A 31 -5.72 -3.47 14.70
N ASP A 32 -6.30 -4.65 14.89
CA ASP A 32 -5.75 -5.92 14.40
C ASP A 32 -5.98 -6.06 12.90
N PHE A 33 -7.07 -5.48 12.38
CA PHE A 33 -7.32 -5.39 10.95
C PHE A 33 -6.37 -4.40 10.26
N ALA A 34 -6.26 -3.18 10.80
CA ALA A 34 -5.55 -2.07 10.14
C ALA A 34 -4.02 -2.11 10.33
N VAL A 35 -3.55 -2.60 11.48
CA VAL A 35 -2.12 -2.55 11.85
C VAL A 35 -1.59 -3.91 12.31
N ALA A 36 -2.39 -4.98 12.21
CA ALA A 36 -2.01 -6.34 12.64
C ALA A 36 -1.36 -6.39 14.03
N GLY A 37 -1.89 -5.59 14.97
CA GLY A 37 -1.41 -5.53 16.36
C GLY A 37 0.02 -4.98 16.52
N ARG A 38 0.60 -4.36 15.49
CA ARG A 38 2.00 -3.86 15.46
C ARG A 38 3.07 -4.91 15.71
N SER A 39 2.74 -6.19 15.59
CA SER A 39 3.68 -7.30 15.73
C SER A 39 4.19 -7.81 14.39
N LEU A 40 3.95 -7.09 13.28
CA LEU A 40 4.41 -7.52 11.96
C LEU A 40 5.94 -7.41 11.87
N PRO A 41 6.62 -8.50 11.48
CA PRO A 41 8.06 -8.47 11.25
C PRO A 41 8.38 -7.53 10.08
N LEU A 42 9.52 -6.85 10.17
CA LEU A 42 9.95 -5.85 9.20
C LEU A 42 9.98 -6.38 7.75
N ILE A 43 10.30 -7.67 7.58
CA ILE A 43 10.27 -8.33 6.28
C ILE A 43 8.89 -8.30 5.63
N MET A 44 7.82 -8.54 6.40
CA MET A 44 6.45 -8.48 5.87
C MET A 44 6.10 -7.05 5.47
N VAL A 45 6.46 -6.06 6.28
CA VAL A 45 6.19 -4.64 6.00
C VAL A 45 6.86 -4.19 4.70
N ILE A 46 8.11 -4.61 4.48
CA ILE A 46 8.82 -4.35 3.22
C ILE A 46 8.08 -5.02 2.06
N THR A 47 7.78 -6.31 2.18
CA THR A 47 7.13 -7.07 1.09
C THR A 47 5.74 -6.50 0.75
N THR A 48 4.93 -6.12 1.75
CA THR A 48 3.60 -5.55 1.49
C THR A 48 3.70 -4.16 0.89
N THR A 49 4.63 -3.32 1.36
CA THR A 49 4.86 -1.98 0.79
C THR A 49 5.32 -2.09 -0.66
N PHE A 50 6.23 -3.04 -0.93
CA PHE A 50 6.70 -3.32 -2.28
C PHE A 50 5.57 -3.84 -3.17
N ALA A 51 4.73 -4.76 -2.68
CA ALA A 51 3.60 -5.30 -3.41
C ALA A 51 2.53 -4.24 -3.77
N THR A 52 2.28 -3.28 -2.89
CA THR A 52 1.34 -2.18 -3.16
C THR A 52 1.87 -1.22 -4.23
N TRP A 53 3.18 -1.00 -4.27
CA TRP A 53 3.79 -0.05 -5.22
C TRP A 53 4.09 -0.69 -6.58
N PHE A 54 4.52 -1.96 -6.59
CA PHE A 54 4.70 -2.77 -7.80
C PHE A 54 3.38 -3.41 -8.23
N GLY A 55 2.37 -2.58 -8.46
CA GLY A 55 1.06 -3.01 -8.97
C GLY A 55 1.06 -3.31 -10.48
N ALA A 56 -0.12 -3.68 -10.99
CA ALA A 56 -0.31 -3.96 -12.42
C ALA A 56 0.01 -2.73 -13.29
N GLU A 57 -0.20 -1.52 -12.77
CA GLU A 57 0.09 -0.25 -13.45
C GLU A 57 1.59 -0.04 -13.71
N THR A 58 2.45 -0.29 -12.74
CA THR A 58 3.90 -0.09 -12.88
C THR A 58 4.50 -1.20 -13.72
N VAL A 59 4.02 -2.44 -13.59
CA VAL A 59 4.44 -3.57 -14.43
C VAL A 59 4.11 -3.33 -15.91
N MET A 60 2.97 -2.70 -16.23
CA MET A 60 2.61 -2.35 -17.60
C MET A 60 3.25 -1.03 -18.09
N GLY A 61 3.43 -0.05 -17.20
CA GLY A 61 3.93 1.29 -17.53
C GLY A 61 5.45 1.41 -17.69
N VAL A 62 6.23 0.67 -16.88
CA VAL A 62 7.70 0.68 -16.94
C VAL A 62 8.24 0.23 -18.30
N PRO A 63 7.77 -0.87 -18.93
CA PRO A 63 8.24 -1.23 -20.27
C PRO A 63 7.83 -0.19 -21.33
N ALA A 64 6.65 0.43 -21.22
CA ALA A 64 6.22 1.48 -22.14
C ALA A 64 7.10 2.74 -22.06
N LYS A 65 7.52 3.13 -20.84
CA LYS A 65 8.45 4.24 -20.61
C LYS A 65 9.89 3.90 -21.03
N PHE A 66 10.30 2.66 -20.81
CA PHE A 66 11.61 2.16 -21.23
C PHE A 66 11.79 2.20 -22.75
N VAL A 67 10.72 1.91 -23.51
CA VAL A 67 10.73 1.95 -24.99
C VAL A 67 10.80 3.40 -25.54
N GLN A 68 10.30 4.41 -24.81
CA GLN A 68 10.33 5.81 -25.25
C GLN A 68 11.56 6.62 -24.79
N GLY A 69 12.17 6.29 -23.63
CA GLY A 69 13.19 7.15 -22.99
C GLY A 69 14.52 6.50 -22.63
N GLY A 70 14.70 5.19 -22.85
CA GLY A 70 15.92 4.46 -22.50
C GLY A 70 16.18 4.34 -20.98
N LEU A 71 17.38 3.89 -20.60
CA LEU A 71 17.76 3.60 -19.21
C LEU A 71 17.76 4.85 -18.30
N ASN A 72 17.92 6.05 -18.85
CA ASN A 72 17.94 7.31 -18.09
C ASN A 72 16.56 7.73 -17.55
N ALA A 73 15.46 7.35 -18.21
CA ALA A 73 14.11 7.66 -17.75
C ALA A 73 13.64 6.74 -16.61
N VAL A 74 14.32 5.61 -16.40
CA VAL A 74 13.99 4.61 -15.36
C VAL A 74 14.88 4.76 -14.12
N ILE A 75 15.83 5.70 -14.10
CA ILE A 75 16.66 5.97 -12.91
C ILE A 75 15.91 6.85 -11.89
N GLU A 76 14.97 7.70 -12.34
CA GLU A 76 14.15 8.51 -11.43
C GLU A 76 13.24 7.65 -10.52
N ASP A 77 12.68 6.56 -11.02
CA ASP A 77 11.80 5.68 -10.24
C ASP A 77 12.50 5.06 -9.01
N PRO A 78 13.67 4.38 -9.12
CA PRO A 78 14.35 3.78 -7.98
C PRO A 78 15.12 4.79 -7.12
N PHE A 79 15.80 5.78 -7.71
CA PHE A 79 16.60 6.74 -6.92
C PHE A 79 15.75 7.86 -6.34
N GLY A 80 14.74 8.37 -7.06
CA GLY A 80 13.83 9.40 -6.58
C GLY A 80 12.86 8.86 -5.54
N ALA A 81 12.07 7.84 -5.89
CA ALA A 81 11.09 7.28 -4.97
C ALA A 81 11.76 6.58 -3.78
N GLY A 82 12.86 5.86 -4.01
CA GLY A 82 13.63 5.20 -2.96
C GLY A 82 14.24 6.17 -1.96
N THR A 83 14.88 7.25 -2.42
CA THR A 83 15.48 8.26 -1.52
C THR A 83 14.40 9.02 -0.75
N CYS A 84 13.27 9.34 -1.39
CA CYS A 84 12.12 9.93 -0.70
C CYS A 84 11.57 9.02 0.40
N LEU A 85 11.43 7.72 0.15
CA LEU A 85 10.99 6.75 1.18
C LEU A 85 11.96 6.67 2.35
N ILE A 86 13.27 6.68 2.08
CA ILE A 86 14.30 6.66 3.14
C ILE A 86 14.22 7.94 3.98
N LEU A 87 14.10 9.11 3.34
CA LEU A 87 13.97 10.40 4.04
C LEU A 87 12.67 10.48 4.86
N VAL A 88 11.54 10.10 4.27
CA VAL A 88 10.24 10.07 4.97
C VAL A 88 10.26 9.06 6.11
N GLY A 89 10.85 7.89 5.91
CA GLY A 89 11.05 6.87 6.94
C GLY A 89 11.86 7.39 8.13
N LEU A 90 12.99 8.07 7.87
CA LEU A 90 13.86 8.59 8.93
C LEU A 90 13.24 9.76 9.69
N PHE A 91 12.68 10.75 8.99
CA PHE A 91 12.22 12.00 9.60
C PHE A 91 10.75 11.95 10.08
N PHE A 92 9.87 11.37 9.28
CA PHE A 92 8.42 11.43 9.53
C PHE A 92 7.88 10.17 10.19
N ALA A 93 8.36 8.97 9.81
CA ALA A 93 7.80 7.73 10.35
C ALA A 93 7.99 7.63 11.87
N THR A 94 9.16 8.00 12.40
CA THR A 94 9.40 8.01 13.86
C THR A 94 8.43 8.94 14.61
N LYS A 95 8.09 10.10 14.03
CA LYS A 95 7.20 11.08 14.66
C LYS A 95 5.74 10.65 14.61
N LEU A 96 5.31 10.10 13.47
CA LEU A 96 3.96 9.58 13.26
C LEU A 96 3.70 8.29 14.06
N TYR A 97 4.69 7.41 14.16
CA TYR A 97 4.57 6.15 14.91
C TYR A 97 4.32 6.38 16.41
N LYS A 98 4.87 7.45 16.98
CA LYS A 98 4.63 7.83 18.39
C LYS A 98 3.19 8.29 18.66
N LEU A 99 2.47 8.77 17.65
CA LEU A 99 1.12 9.33 17.79
C LEU A 99 0.00 8.27 17.82
N ASN A 100 0.34 6.98 17.73
CA ASN A 100 -0.60 5.86 17.84
C ASN A 100 -1.80 5.91 16.87
N LEU A 101 -1.63 6.55 15.71
CA LEU A 101 -2.71 6.79 14.76
C LEU A 101 -3.04 5.51 13.98
N LEU A 102 -4.33 5.26 13.73
CA LEU A 102 -4.78 4.20 12.85
C LEU A 102 -4.79 4.66 11.39
N THR A 103 -5.05 5.95 11.15
CA THR A 103 -5.09 6.55 9.82
C THR A 103 -4.34 7.89 9.78
N ILE A 104 -3.96 8.34 8.58
CA ILE A 104 -3.45 9.72 8.38
C ILE A 104 -4.55 10.75 8.70
N GLY A 105 -5.83 10.42 8.52
CA GLY A 105 -6.96 11.27 8.90
C GLY A 105 -7.01 11.57 10.40
N ASP A 106 -6.65 10.60 11.25
CA ASP A 106 -6.57 10.81 12.71
C ASP A 106 -5.49 11.83 13.10
N TYR A 107 -4.42 11.98 12.29
CA TYR A 107 -3.43 13.04 12.49
C TYR A 107 -4.08 14.42 12.31
N TYR A 108 -4.86 14.58 11.23
CA TYR A 108 -5.57 15.83 10.95
C TYR A 108 -6.63 16.13 11.99
N ARG A 109 -7.29 15.10 12.55
CA ARG A 109 -8.21 15.25 13.68
C ARG A 109 -7.53 15.85 14.91
N GLN A 110 -6.37 15.33 15.33
CA GLN A 110 -5.66 15.84 16.50
C GLN A 110 -5.13 17.27 16.30
N ARG A 111 -4.75 17.63 15.07
CA ARG A 111 -4.12 18.92 14.79
C ARG A 111 -5.10 20.04 14.40
N TYR A 112 -6.19 19.70 13.70
CA TYR A 112 -7.09 20.66 13.04
C TYR A 112 -8.59 20.43 13.30
N GLY A 113 -8.96 19.36 14.02
CA GLY A 113 -10.34 19.06 14.38
C GLY A 113 -11.11 18.22 13.35
N LYS A 114 -12.34 17.88 13.73
CA LYS A 114 -13.16 16.82 13.09
C LYS A 114 -13.64 17.17 11.66
N GLY A 115 -13.78 18.45 11.32
CA GLY A 115 -14.23 18.87 9.99
C GLY A 115 -13.20 18.60 8.89
N ILE A 116 -11.91 18.82 9.20
CA ILE A 116 -10.81 18.61 8.25
C ILE A 116 -10.48 17.11 8.11
N GLU A 117 -10.65 16.31 9.17
CA GLU A 117 -10.58 14.84 9.12
C GLU A 117 -11.53 14.27 8.05
N VAL A 118 -12.80 14.69 8.07
CA VAL A 118 -13.80 14.19 7.10
C VAL A 118 -13.45 14.64 5.69
N PHE A 119 -13.07 15.90 5.50
CA PHE A 119 -12.70 16.41 4.19
C PHE A 119 -11.49 15.67 3.60
N CYS A 120 -10.41 15.49 4.37
CA CYS A 120 -9.25 14.72 3.94
C CYS A 120 -9.61 13.25 3.66
N SER A 121 -10.42 12.63 4.50
CA SER A 121 -10.83 11.24 4.30
C SER A 121 -11.64 11.07 3.01
N VAL A 122 -12.57 11.98 2.73
CA VAL A 122 -13.35 11.98 1.48
C VAL A 122 -12.45 12.23 0.26
N ALA A 123 -11.50 13.17 0.34
CA ALA A 123 -10.55 13.43 -0.74
C ALA A 123 -9.67 12.20 -1.05
N ILE A 124 -9.20 11.50 -0.03
CA ILE A 124 -8.42 10.26 -0.20
C ILE A 124 -9.30 9.17 -0.84
N ILE A 125 -10.53 8.97 -0.35
CA ILE A 125 -11.46 7.98 -0.93
C ILE A 125 -11.71 8.27 -2.41
N LEU A 126 -11.94 9.54 -2.78
CA LEU A 126 -12.14 9.96 -4.17
C LEU A 126 -10.89 9.73 -5.03
N SER A 127 -9.70 10.00 -4.49
CA SER A 127 -8.43 9.76 -5.19
C SER A 127 -8.15 8.28 -5.47
N TYR A 128 -8.65 7.37 -4.65
CA TYR A 128 -8.51 5.92 -4.86
C TYR A 128 -9.61 5.31 -5.75
N LEU A 129 -10.68 6.07 -6.01
CA LEU A 129 -11.77 5.69 -6.91
C LEU A 129 -11.53 6.12 -8.37
N GLY A 130 -10.53 6.99 -8.61
CA GLY A 130 -10.18 7.56 -9.91
C GLY A 130 -9.16 6.74 -10.69
#